data_AF-A0A9E3BWW8-F1
#
_entry.id   AF-A0A9E3BWW8-F1
#
_cell.length_a   1.000
_cell.length_b   1.000
_cell.length_c   1.000
_cell.angle_alpha   90.00
_cell.angle_beta   90.00
_cell.angle_gamma   90.00
#
_symmetry.space_group_name_H-M   'P 1'
#
loop_
_entity.id
_entity.type
_entity.pdbx_description
1 polymer ?
#
loop_
_entity_poly.entity_id
_entity_poly.type
_entity_poly.pdbx_seq_one_letter_code
_entity_poly.pdbx_strand_id
1 'polypeptide(L)'
;MKILSEWLTQRTENAPTAEHRKLAPMAALRIRMAWQKLKAQAGEEDEVWPFANPSNTWKKLGKHTGYAIVRKGKIVQSVTVTSSE
;
A
#
# COMPACT_ATOMS: atom_id res chain seq x y z
N MET A 1 1.21 9.96 -7.63
CA MET A 1 0.10 9.19 -8.25
C MET A 1 -1.11 9.26 -7.34
N LYS A 2 -2.31 9.48 -7.88
CA LYS A 2 -3.55 9.59 -7.07
C LYS A 2 -4.17 8.20 -6.96
N ILE A 3 -4.24 7.67 -5.73
CA ILE A 3 -4.85 6.36 -5.46
C ILE A 3 -6.36 6.54 -5.33
N LEU A 4 -7.12 5.62 -5.93
CA LEU A 4 -8.57 5.61 -5.85
C LEU A 4 -9.00 4.74 -4.66
N SER A 5 -10.06 5.14 -3.97
CA SER A 5 -10.61 4.39 -2.84
C SER A 5 -11.07 2.99 -3.22
N GLU A 6 -11.45 2.79 -4.50
CA GLU A 6 -11.81 1.48 -5.05
C GLU A 6 -10.63 0.50 -5.17
N TRP A 7 -9.38 0.99 -5.06
CA TRP A 7 -8.18 0.13 -5.06
C TRP A 7 -7.80 -0.33 -3.64
N LEU A 8 -8.44 0.23 -2.62
CA LEU A 8 -8.23 -0.19 -1.23
C LEU A 8 -8.82 -1.59 -1.07
N THR A 9 -8.01 -2.52 -0.56
CA THR A 9 -8.46 -3.90 -0.42
C THR A 9 -9.12 -4.11 0.94
N GLN A 10 -8.34 -4.41 1.97
CA GLN A 10 -8.84 -4.70 3.31
C GLN A 10 -8.03 -3.94 4.35
N ARG A 11 -8.70 -3.24 5.28
CA ARG A 11 -8.06 -2.57 6.42
C ARG A 11 -7.10 -3.54 7.11
N THR A 12 -5.84 -3.15 7.24
CA THR A 12 -4.84 -3.94 7.98
C THR A 12 -4.29 -3.13 9.13
N GLU A 13 -4.65 -3.51 10.35
CA GLU A 13 -4.02 -2.96 11.56
C GLU A 13 -2.63 -3.55 11.81
N ASN A 14 -2.43 -4.78 11.32
CA ASN A 14 -1.20 -5.54 11.49
C ASN A 14 -0.21 -5.31 10.35
N ALA A 15 1.07 -5.44 10.69
CA ALA A 15 2.14 -5.37 9.71
C ALA A 15 1.93 -6.44 8.62
N PRO A 16 2.17 -6.08 7.36
CA PRO A 16 1.90 -6.96 6.24
C PRO A 16 2.94 -8.08 6.19
N THR A 17 2.54 -9.25 6.68
CA THR A 17 3.45 -10.38 6.94
C THR A 17 3.16 -11.61 6.08
N ALA A 18 1.91 -11.82 5.66
CA ALA A 18 1.52 -13.04 4.92
C ALA A 18 1.80 -12.97 3.41
N GLU A 19 1.35 -11.92 2.72
CA GLU A 19 1.47 -11.81 1.26
C GLU A 19 2.90 -11.47 0.79
N HIS A 20 3.72 -10.87 1.66
CA HIS A 20 5.10 -10.48 1.33
C HIS A 20 6.11 -11.62 1.29
N ARG A 21 5.77 -12.78 1.88
CA ARG A 21 6.66 -13.96 1.82
C ARG A 21 6.81 -14.51 0.40
N LYS A 22 5.89 -14.17 -0.51
CA LYS A 22 5.92 -14.57 -1.92
C LYS A 22 6.75 -13.61 -2.79
N LEU A 23 7.22 -12.49 -2.24
CA LEU A 23 7.97 -11.47 -2.97
C LEU A 23 9.47 -11.66 -2.79
N ALA A 24 10.25 -11.16 -3.76
CA ALA A 24 11.70 -11.11 -3.65
C ALA A 24 12.11 -10.36 -2.35
N PRO A 25 13.18 -10.78 -1.66
CA PRO A 25 13.57 -10.24 -0.35
C PRO A 25 13.70 -8.71 -0.32
N MET A 26 14.24 -8.11 -1.39
CA MET A 26 14.38 -6.66 -1.52
C MET A 26 13.05 -5.94 -1.72
N ALA A 27 12.10 -6.55 -2.45
CA ALA A 27 10.76 -6.01 -2.59
C ALA A 27 10.02 -6.06 -1.25
N ALA A 28 10.08 -7.19 -0.54
CA ALA A 28 9.49 -7.33 0.79
C ALA A 28 10.06 -6.29 1.79
N LEU A 29 11.37 -6.05 1.76
CA LEU A 29 12.02 -5.03 2.60
C LEU A 29 11.52 -3.62 2.27
N ARG A 30 11.49 -3.25 0.98
CA ARG A 30 10.98 -1.93 0.54
C ARG A 30 9.55 -1.72 0.99
N ILE A 31 8.70 -2.74 0.89
CA ILE A 31 7.31 -2.66 1.31
C ILE A 31 7.21 -2.48 2.83
N ARG A 32 8.00 -3.23 3.61
CA ARG A 32 8.03 -3.09 5.08
C ARG A 32 8.48 -1.69 5.51
N MET A 33 9.53 -1.15 4.90
CA MET A 33 10.02 0.21 5.19
C MET A 33 8.98 1.27 4.81
N ALA A 34 8.34 1.11 3.65
CA ALA A 34 7.28 2.00 3.20
C ALA A 34 6.10 2.02 4.18
N TRP A 35 5.65 0.84 4.64
CA TRP A 35 4.60 0.71 5.64
C TRP A 35 5.00 1.34 6.98
N GLN A 36 6.22 1.08 7.48
CA GLN A 36 6.70 1.65 8.74
C GLN A 36 6.77 3.18 8.67
N LYS A 37 7.28 3.73 7.56
CA LYS A 37 7.33 5.18 7.35
C LYS A 37 5.93 5.80 7.31
N LEU A 38 4.99 5.12 6.65
CA LEU A 38 3.60 5.56 6.56
C LEU A 38 2.91 5.51 7.93
N LYS A 39 3.12 4.43 8.68
CA LYS A 39 2.57 4.26 10.05
C LYS A 39 3.15 5.28 11.03
N ALA A 40 4.42 5.65 10.89
CA ALA A 40 5.02 6.71 11.70
C ALA A 40 4.42 8.10 11.41
N GLN A 41 3.82 8.29 10.24
CA GLN A 41 3.14 9.53 9.85
C GLN A 41 1.64 9.50 10.15
N ALA A 42 1.09 8.32 10.49
CA ALA A 42 -0.31 8.14 10.83
C ALA A 42 -0.57 8.67 12.25
N GLY A 43 -1.60 9.52 12.39
CA GLY A 43 -2.13 9.96 13.68
C GLY A 43 -3.06 8.93 14.32
N GLU A 44 -3.63 9.30 15.48
CA GLU A 44 -4.45 8.40 16.30
C GLU A 44 -5.77 7.97 15.63
N GLU A 45 -6.31 8.79 14.72
CA GLU A 45 -7.53 8.51 13.94
C GLU A 45 -7.26 7.97 12.52
N ASP A 46 -6.00 7.64 12.21
CA ASP A 46 -5.58 7.23 10.87
C ASP A 46 -5.56 5.72 10.69
N GLU A 47 -6.16 5.27 9.60
CA GLU A 47 -6.17 3.86 9.23
C GLU A 47 -5.18 3.59 8.10
N VAL A 48 -4.42 2.50 8.19
CA VAL A 48 -3.51 2.08 7.12
C VAL A 48 -4.18 1.00 6.28
N TRP A 49 -4.32 1.28 4.99
CA TRP A 49 -4.99 0.41 4.04
C TRP A 49 -4.02 0.00 2.93
N PRO A 50 -3.86 -1.30 2.66
CA PRO A 50 -3.20 -1.77 1.46
C PRO A 50 -4.05 -1.43 0.24
N PHE A 51 -3.37 -1.12 -0.86
CA PHE A 51 -4.02 -0.99 -2.16
C PHE A 51 -3.26 -1.76 -3.21
N ALA A 52 -3.99 -2.22 -4.22
CA ALA A 52 -3.44 -2.78 -5.44
C ALA A 52 -4.28 -2.30 -6.62
N ASN A 53 -3.64 -1.81 -7.67
CA ASN A 53 -4.40 -1.42 -8.85
C ASN A 53 -4.93 -2.66 -9.60
N PRO A 54 -6.15 -2.60 -10.15
CA PRO A 54 -6.78 -3.73 -10.82
C PRO A 54 -6.02 -4.13 -12.09
N SER A 55 -6.09 -5.42 -12.46
CA SER A 55 -5.32 -6.02 -13.56
C SER A 55 -5.48 -5.30 -14.90
N ASN A 56 -6.67 -4.77 -15.16
CA ASN A 56 -6.96 -4.04 -16.39
C ASN A 56 -6.20 -2.71 -16.52
N THR A 57 -5.71 -2.16 -15.40
CA THR A 57 -4.88 -0.95 -15.39
C THR A 57 -3.38 -1.23 -15.48
N TRP A 58 -2.95 -2.49 -15.36
CA TRP A 58 -1.52 -2.87 -15.39
C TRP A 58 -0.85 -2.55 -16.73
N LYS A 59 -1.55 -2.72 -17.86
CA LYS A 59 -1.00 -2.39 -19.19
C LYS A 59 -0.71 -0.89 -19.38
N LYS A 60 -1.45 -0.02 -18.69
CA LYS A 60 -1.35 1.44 -18.85
C LYS A 60 -0.51 2.11 -17.77
N LEU A 61 -0.54 1.57 -16.54
CA LEU A 61 0.09 2.18 -15.38
C LEU A 61 1.22 1.32 -14.79
N GLY A 62 1.26 0.02 -15.06
CA GLY A 62 2.14 -0.93 -14.38
C GLY A 62 1.50 -1.54 -13.14
N LYS A 63 2.17 -2.51 -12.51
CA LYS A 63 1.70 -3.15 -11.27
C LYS A 63 2.08 -2.28 -10.08
N HIS A 64 1.07 -1.65 -9.49
CA HIS A 64 1.23 -0.79 -8.32
C HIS A 64 0.54 -1.40 -7.12
N THR A 65 1.34 -1.76 -6.13
CA THR A 65 0.85 -2.13 -4.81
C THR A 65 1.41 -1.15 -3.79
N GLY A 66 0.77 -1.00 -2.65
CA GLY A 66 1.24 -0.06 -1.65
C GLY A 66 0.32 0.08 -0.47
N TYR A 67 0.51 1.17 0.28
CA TYR A 67 -0.32 1.52 1.42
C TYR A 67 -0.79 2.96 1.34
N ALA A 68 -2.02 3.17 1.78
CA ALA A 68 -2.63 4.47 1.93
C ALA A 68 -3.00 4.69 3.40
N ILE A 69 -2.87 5.93 3.86
CA ILE A 69 -3.48 6.41 5.09
C ILE A 69 -4.89 6.89 4.74
N VAL A 70 -5.88 6.38 5.45
CA VAL A 70 -7.28 6.75 5.33
C VAL A 70 -7.70 7.41 6.64
N ARG A 71 -8.10 8.68 6.56
CA ARG A 71 -8.65 9.46 7.68
C ARG A 71 -10.11 9.76 7.39
N LYS A 72 -11.03 9.33 8.25
CA LYS A 72 -12.49 9.58 8.09
C LYS A 72 -12.99 9.20 6.68
N GLY A 73 -12.53 8.06 6.15
CA GLY A 73 -12.90 7.56 4.83
C GLY A 73 -12.20 8.24 3.63
N LYS A 74 -11.27 9.17 3.86
CA LYS A 74 -10.51 9.85 2.79
C LYS A 74 -9.05 9.44 2.79
N ILE A 75 -8.51 9.15 1.61
CA ILE A 75 -7.07 8.92 1.45
C ILE A 75 -6.34 10.25 1.65
N VAL A 76 -5.56 10.35 2.72
CA VAL A 76 -4.75 11.54 3.02
C VAL A 76 -3.32 11.41 2.52
N GLN A 77 -2.79 10.19 2.48
CA GLN A 77 -1.44 9.92 2.00
C GLN A 77 -1.33 8.51 1.43
N SER A 78 -0.37 8.29 0.53
CA SER A 78 -0.11 6.95 -0.01
C SER A 78 1.35 6.76 -0.38
N VAL A 79 1.86 5.56 -0.15
CA VAL A 79 3.16 5.10 -0.64
C VAL A 79 2.93 3.96 -1.63
N THR A 80 3.51 4.08 -2.81
CA THR A 80 3.49 3.03 -3.84
C THR A 80 4.81 2.29 -3.81
N VAL A 81 4.75 0.97 -3.87
CA VAL A 81 5.91 0.10 -3.99
C VAL A 81 5.79 -0.62 -5.33
N THR A 82 6.54 -0.15 -6.30
CA THR A 82 6.70 -0.87 -7.56
C THR A 82 7.58 -2.09 -7.29
N SER A 83 7.05 -3.28 -7.54
CA SER A 83 7.91 -4.43 -7.85
C SER A 83 8.42 -4.20 -9.25
N SER A 84 9.57 -3.54 -9.37
CA SER A 84 10.39 -3.66 -10.57
C SER A 84 10.84 -5.11 -10.63
N GLU A 85 10.23 -5.90 -11.51
CA GLU A 85 10.87 -7.08 -12.09
C GLU A 85 12.00 -6.64 -13.03
#